data_AF-A0A1F4W1G6-F1
#
_entry.id   AF-A0A1F4W1G6-F1
#
_cell.length_a   1.000
_cell.length_b   1.000
_cell.length_c   1.000
_cell.angle_alpha   90.00
_cell.angle_beta   90.00
_cell.angle_gamma   90.00
#
_symmetry.space_group_name_H-M   'P 1'
#
loop_
_entity.id
_entity.type
_entity.pdbx_description
1 polymer ?
#
loop_
_entity_poly.entity_id
_entity_poly.type
_entity_poly.pdbx_seq_one_letter_code
_entity_poly.pdbx_strand_id
1 'polypeptide(L)' 'MVVGENTKSHSQPILQIDANDVRASHGATTGRIDEEQVYYLTSRGLSAEDAQNLIIKGFLGTLLDMVKDEKILKEFNL' A
#
# COMPACT_ATOMS: atom_id res chain seq x y z
N MET A 1 -4.78 -0.09 -0.08
CA MET A 1 -4.97 -0.81 -1.35
C MET A 1 -5.94 -1.97 -1.12
N VAL A 2 -6.88 -2.20 -2.04
CA VAL A 2 -7.87 -3.30 -1.98
C VAL A 2 -7.60 -4.23 -3.16
N VAL A 3 -7.39 -5.52 -2.87
CA VAL A 3 -7.10 -6.56 -3.86
C VAL A 3 -8.22 -7.60 -3.85
N GLY A 4 -8.72 -7.99 -5.02
CA GLY A 4 -9.84 -8.95 -5.18
C GLY A 4 -11.22 -8.30 -5.31
N GLU A 5 -12.18 -9.03 -5.88
CA GLU A 5 -13.51 -8.49 -6.22
C GLU A 5 -14.36 -8.19 -4.97
N ASN A 6 -14.36 -9.09 -3.99
CA ASN A 6 -15.23 -9.03 -2.81
C ASN A 6 -14.54 -8.51 -1.54
N THR A 7 -13.45 -7.76 -1.71
CA THR A 7 -12.68 -7.21 -0.59
C THR A 7 -13.18 -5.82 -0.23
N LYS A 8 -13.31 -5.55 1.07
CA LYS A 8 -13.75 -4.26 1.60
C LYS A 8 -12.67 -3.67 2.51
N SER A 9 -12.54 -2.34 2.46
CA SER A 9 -11.70 -1.58 3.37
C SER A 9 -12.59 -0.58 4.11
N HIS A 10 -12.44 -0.53 5.43
CA HIS A 10 -13.18 0.37 6.30
C HIS A 10 -12.17 1.22 7.08
N SER A 11 -12.32 2.54 7.02
CA SER A 11 -11.49 3.49 7.75
C SER A 11 -12.39 4.52 8.42
N GLN A 12 -12.28 4.64 9.74
CA GLN A 12 -13.03 5.59 10.55
C GLN A 12 -12.05 6.40 11.41
N PRO A 13 -11.40 7.41 10.82
CA PRO A 13 -10.51 8.26 11.59
C PRO A 13 -11.29 9.19 12.50
N ILE A 14 -10.85 9.29 13.74
CA ILE A 14 -11.42 10.18 14.76
C ILE A 14 -10.27 11.00 15.34
N LEU A 15 -10.46 12.32 15.40
CA LEU A 15 -9.58 13.24 16.12
C LEU A 15 -10.37 13.84 17.28
N GLN A 16 -9.97 13.51 18.51
CA GLN A 16 -10.47 14.16 19.71
C GLN A 16 -9.36 15.04 20.27
N ILE A 17 -9.59 16.35 20.25
CA ILE A 17 -8.58 17.36 20.59
C ILE A 17 -9.13 18.24 21.70
N ASP A 18 -8.40 18.29 22.82
CA ASP A 18 -8.72 19.12 24.00
C ASP A 18 -7.54 20.07 24.28
N ALA A 19 -7.23 20.93 23.30
CA ALA A 19 -6.13 21.89 23.35
C ALA A 19 -6.38 23.08 22.41
N ASN A 20 -5.84 24.25 22.77
CA ASN A 20 -6.19 25.53 22.14
C ASN A 20 -5.31 25.91 20.94
N ASP A 21 -4.09 25.38 20.83
CA ASP A 21 -3.15 25.72 19.75
C ASP A 21 -2.49 24.46 19.18
N VAL A 22 -3.22 23.76 18.32
CA VAL A 22 -2.72 22.57 17.64
C VAL A 22 -3.01 22.61 16.15
N ARG A 23 -2.12 21.99 15.37
CA ARG A 23 -2.39 21.60 13.99
C ARG A 23 -2.48 20.08 13.95
N ALA A 24 -3.67 19.58 13.64
CA ALA A 24 -3.92 18.16 13.48
C ALA A 24 -4.58 17.92 12.13
N SER A 25 -4.14 16.88 11.43
CA SER A 25 -4.74 16.43 10.18
C SER A 25 -4.74 14.90 10.17
N HIS A 26 -5.74 14.33 9.53
CA HIS A 26 -5.77 12.91 9.22
C HIS A 26 -6.09 12.75 7.73
N GLY A 27 -5.50 11.72 7.11
CA GLY A 27 -5.81 11.32 5.75
C GLY A 27 -5.88 9.80 5.67
N ALA A 28 -6.92 9.30 5.00
CA ALA A 28 -7.06 7.89 4.67
C ALA A 28 -7.39 7.78 3.18
N THR A 29 -6.71 6.88 2.47
CA THR A 29 -6.95 6.64 1.06
C THR A 29 -7.14 5.15 0.81
N THR A 30 -8.19 4.83 0.08
CA THR A 30 -8.51 3.48 -0.34
C THR A 30 -8.66 3.47 -1.86
N GLY A 31 -8.08 2.45 -2.50
CA GLY A 31 -8.11 2.29 -3.95
C GLY A 31 -7.74 0.86 -4.34
N ARG A 32 -8.10 0.48 -5.56
CA ARG A 32 -7.69 -0.77 -6.19
C ARG A 32 -6.29 -0.63 -6.81
N ILE A 33 -5.73 -1.75 -7.27
CA ILE A 33 -4.55 -1.73 -8.14
C ILE A 33 -4.93 -1.01 -9.43
N ASP A 34 -4.04 -0.17 -9.93
CA ASP A 34 -4.22 0.56 -11.18
C ASP A 34 -4.04 -0.39 -12.37
N GLU A 35 -5.11 -0.58 -13.15
CA GLU A 35 -5.11 -1.46 -14.32
C GLU A 35 -4.18 -0.97 -15.43
N GLU A 36 -3.93 0.35 -15.53
CA GLU A 36 -2.99 0.90 -16.51
C GLU A 36 -1.54 0.52 -16.15
N GLN A 37 -1.21 0.51 -14.85
CA GLN A 37 0.10 0.03 -14.37
C GLN A 37 0.28 -1.48 -14.63
N VAL A 38 -0.77 -2.28 -14.40
CA VAL A 38 -0.74 -3.72 -14.70
C VAL A 38 -0.58 -3.94 -16.21
N TYR A 39 -1.34 -3.22 -17.03
CA TYR A 39 -1.22 -3.27 -18.49
C TYR A 39 0.19 -2.89 -18.95
N TYR A 40 0.75 -1.81 -18.40
CA TYR A 40 2.10 -1.38 -18.73
C TYR A 40 3.14 -2.45 -18.39
N LEU A 41 3.11 -3.01 -17.18
CA LEU A 41 4.08 -4.04 -16.76
C LEU A 41 3.93 -5.33 -17.55
N THR A 42 2.71 -5.77 -17.81
CA THR A 42 2.45 -6.97 -18.63
C THR A 42 2.88 -6.78 -20.08
N SER A 43 2.74 -5.57 -20.64
CA SER A 43 3.28 -5.24 -21.98
C SER A 43 4.81 -5.36 -22.06
N ARG A 44 5.50 -5.31 -20.90
CA ARG A 44 6.96 -5.51 -20.79
C ARG A 44 7.35 -6.97 -20.53
N GLY A 45 6.41 -7.90 -20.60
CA GLY A 45 6.67 -9.34 -20.51
C GLY A 45 6.51 -9.94 -19.11
N LEU A 46 6.02 -9.17 -18.13
CA LEU A 46 5.64 -9.71 -16.82
C LEU A 46 4.32 -10.47 -16.91
N SER A 47 4.18 -11.54 -16.13
CA SER A 47 2.85 -12.13 -15.91
C SER A 47 1.94 -11.13 -15.18
N ALA A 48 0.62 -11.28 -15.30
CA ALA A 48 -0.32 -10.43 -14.56
C ALA A 48 -0.10 -10.51 -13.05
N GLU A 49 0.23 -11.71 -12.55
CA GLU A 49 0.56 -11.95 -11.15
C GLU A 49 1.85 -11.23 -10.74
N ASP A 50 2.92 -11.35 -11.53
CA ASP A 50 4.19 -10.67 -11.25
C ASP A 50 4.04 -9.14 -11.30
N ALA A 51 3.26 -8.63 -12.25
CA ALA A 51 2.96 -7.19 -12.36
C ALA A 51 2.23 -6.68 -11.10
N GLN A 52 1.19 -7.38 -10.65
CA GLN A 52 0.47 -7.03 -9.42
C GLN A 52 1.39 -7.11 -8.20
N ASN A 53 2.18 -8.16 -8.07
CA ASN A 53 3.14 -8.33 -6.97
C ASN A 53 4.18 -7.21 -6.94
N LEU A 54 4.67 -6.78 -8.10
CA LEU A 54 5.62 -5.67 -8.19
C LEU A 54 4.99 -4.34 -7.75
N ILE A 55 3.74 -4.07 -8.16
CA ILE A 55 3.01 -2.87 -7.72
C ILE A 55 2.77 -2.89 -6.21
N ILE A 56 2.36 -4.03 -5.65
CA ILE A 56 2.14 -4.20 -4.21
C ILE A 56 3.45 -3.99 -3.43
N LYS A 57 4.57 -4.55 -3.91
CA LYS A 57 5.89 -4.33 -3.30
C LYS A 57 6.29 -2.86 -3.33
N GLY A 58 6.08 -2.17 -4.45
CA GLY A 58 6.32 -0.73 -4.57
C GLY A 58 5.47 0.09 -3.59
N PHE A 59 4.19 -0.27 -3.42
CA PHE A 59 3.29 0.36 -2.45
C PHE A 59 3.76 0.15 -1.00
N LEU A 60 4.31 -1.02 -0.67
CA LEU A 60 4.81 -1.36 0.65
C LEU A 60 6.25 -0.87 0.92
N GLY A 61 6.99 -0.45 -0.11
CA GLY A 61 8.42 -0.12 -0.04
C GLY A 61 8.77 0.82 1.12
N THR A 62 8.08 1.96 1.22
CA THR A 62 8.31 2.95 2.29
C THR A 62 8.06 2.40 3.69
N LEU A 63 7.13 1.43 3.82
CA LEU A 63 6.84 0.75 5.08
C LEU A 63 7.96 -0.22 5.44
N LEU A 64 8.46 -0.96 4.44
CA LEU A 64 9.54 -1.92 4.60
C LEU A 64 10.87 -1.23 4.92
N ASP A 65 11.13 -0.05 4.37
CA ASP A 65 12.30 0.78 4.70
C ASP A 65 12.40 1.16 6.19
N MET A 66 11.28 1.16 6.92
CA MET A 66 11.24 1.44 8.36
C MET A 66 11.53 0.20 9.22
N VAL A 67 11.49 -1.01 8.64
CA VAL A 67 11.72 -2.27 9.36
C VAL A 67 13.21 -2.47 9.56
N LYS A 68 13.65 -2.62 10.81
CA LYS A 68 15.06 -2.83 11.16
C LYS A 68 15.46 -4.30 11.30
N ASP A 69 14.47 -5.19 11.44
CA ASP A 69 14.73 -6.62 11.58
C ASP A 69 14.99 -7.25 10.22
N GLU A 70 16.26 -7.61 9.96
CA GLU A 70 16.69 -8.22 8.72
C GLU A 70 16.01 -9.57 8.43
N LYS A 71 15.55 -10.30 9.46
CA LYS A 71 14.83 -11.56 9.24
C LYS A 71 13.48 -11.30 8.58
N ILE A 72 12.78 -10.27 9.04
CA ILE A 72 11.50 -9.86 8.46
C ILE A 72 11.70 -9.39 7.02
N LEU A 73 12.72 -8.58 6.73
CA LEU A 73 12.99 -8.12 5.37
C LEU A 73 13.25 -9.28 4.39
N LYS A 74 14.03 -10.29 4.82
CA LYS A 74 14.30 -11.49 4.00
C LYS A 74 13.06 -12.29 3.65
N GLU A 75 12.05 -12.35 4.53
CA GLU A 75 10.78 -13.04 4.23
C GLU A 75 10.00 -12.37 3.09
N PHE A 76 10.20 -11.07 2.86
CA PHE A 76 9.58 -10.33 1.76
C PHE A 76 10.37 -10.43 0.44
N ASN A 77 11.40 -11.28 0.39
CA ASN A 77 12.40 -11.36 -0.70
C ASN A 77 13.01 -9.98 -1.00
N LEU A 78 13.31 -9.22 0.05
CA LEU A 78 14.09 -7.97 0.04
C LEU A 78 15.47 -8.19 0.65
#